data_AF-A0AAW1XB81-F1
#
_entry.id   AF-A0AAW1XB81-F1
#
_cell.length_a   1.000
_cell.length_b   1.000
_cell.length_c   1.000
_cell.angle_alpha   90.00
_cell.angle_beta   90.00
_cell.angle_gamma   90.00
#
_symmetry.space_group_name_H-M   'P 1'
#
loop_
_entity.id
_entity.type
_entity.pdbx_description
1 polymer ?
#
loop_
_entity_poly.entity_id
_entity_poly.type
_entity_poly.pdbx_seq_one_letter_code
_entity_poly.pdbx_strand_id
1 'polypeptide(L)' 'MPYISEVVKDLHDYSETGGVKRERECVMCLSEEMSVVFLPCAHQVVCRTCNELHEKQGMKDCPSCRSPIQWRISVRYARS' A
#
# COMPACT_ATOMS: atom_id res chain seq x y z
N MET A 1 -36.39 -7.70 -9.80
CA MET A 1 -35.53 -6.75 -10.53
C MET A 1 -34.13 -7.35 -10.64
N PRO A 2 -33.88 -8.11 -11.72
CA PRO A 2 -32.62 -8.82 -11.93
C PRO A 2 -31.74 -8.01 -12.90
N TYR A 3 -30.73 -7.31 -12.40
CA TYR A 3 -29.69 -6.74 -13.25
C TYR A 3 -28.53 -6.28 -12.37
N ILE A 4 -27.29 -6.39 -12.82
CA ILE A 4 -26.05 -5.90 -12.15
C ILE A 4 -25.42 -6.80 -11.06
N SER A 5 -25.34 -8.12 -11.22
CA SER A 5 -24.41 -8.93 -10.36
C SER A 5 -23.39 -9.74 -11.17
N GLU A 6 -23.72 -10.07 -12.42
CA GLU A 6 -22.84 -10.84 -13.30
C GLU A 6 -21.73 -10.00 -13.95
N VAL A 7 -21.81 -8.67 -13.89
CA VAL A 7 -20.85 -7.74 -14.52
C VAL A 7 -19.64 -7.38 -13.65
N VAL A 8 -19.59 -7.82 -12.38
CA VAL A 8 -18.53 -7.40 -11.43
C VAL A 8 -17.38 -8.40 -11.34
N LYS A 9 -17.46 -9.54 -12.05
CA LYS A 9 -16.47 -10.62 -11.95
C LYS A 9 -15.37 -10.58 -13.02
N ASP A 10 -15.52 -9.76 -14.07
CA ASP A 10 -14.60 -9.76 -15.24
C ASP A 10 -13.87 -8.43 -15.46
N LEU A 11 -13.38 -7.79 -14.40
CA LEU A 11 -12.31 -6.78 -14.50
C LEU A 11 -11.10 -7.08 -13.59
N HIS A 12 -11.14 -8.21 -12.89
CA HIS A 12 -9.96 -8.75 -12.22
C HIS A 12 -9.25 -9.66 -13.22
N ASP A 13 -7.97 -9.40 -13.47
CA ASP A 13 -7.04 -10.23 -14.25
C ASP A 13 -6.85 -9.85 -15.74
N TYR A 14 -6.42 -8.62 -16.02
CA TYR A 14 -5.56 -8.36 -17.18
C TYR A 14 -4.25 -7.73 -16.75
N SER A 15 -3.44 -8.54 -16.07
CA SER A 15 -2.00 -8.33 -15.94
C SER A 15 -1.32 -9.67 -15.74
N GLU A 16 -1.32 -10.49 -16.80
CA GLU A 16 -0.25 -11.46 -17.01
C GLU A 16 1.05 -10.66 -17.10
N THR A 17 1.78 -10.51 -15.98
CA THR A 17 3.24 -10.29 -15.83
C THR A 17 3.55 -9.66 -14.47
N GLY A 18 3.89 -10.45 -13.45
CA GLY A 18 4.78 -10.06 -12.34
C GLY A 18 4.51 -8.78 -11.53
N GLY A 19 3.33 -8.17 -11.64
CA GLY A 19 2.99 -6.89 -11.01
C GLY A 19 2.58 -7.02 -9.54
N VAL A 20 2.72 -5.92 -8.80
CA VAL A 20 2.20 -5.81 -7.42
C VAL A 20 0.67 -5.78 -7.48
N LYS A 21 -0.01 -6.52 -6.60
CA LYS A 21 -1.47 -6.44 -6.49
C LYS A 21 -1.86 -5.02 -6.09
N ARG A 22 -2.89 -4.42 -6.71
CA ARG A 22 -3.34 -3.04 -6.41
C ARG A 22 -3.57 -2.79 -4.92
N GLU A 23 -4.12 -3.76 -4.21
CA GLU A 23 -4.33 -3.73 -2.75
C GLU A 23 -3.02 -3.65 -1.91
N ARG A 24 -1.88 -3.95 -2.53
CA ARG A 24 -0.54 -3.94 -1.94
C ARG A 24 0.34 -2.81 -2.46
N GLU A 25 -0.18 -1.95 -3.33
CA GLU A 25 0.59 -0.83 -3.89
C GLU A 25 0.78 0.28 -2.86
N CYS A 26 1.98 0.86 -2.85
CA CYS A 26 2.32 2.05 -2.10
C CYS A 26 1.34 3.18 -2.41
N VAL A 27 0.73 3.77 -1.37
CA VAL A 27 -0.27 4.84 -1.54
C VAL A 27 0.34 6.14 -2.10
N MET A 28 1.66 6.26 -2.12
CA MET A 28 2.36 7.45 -2.64
C MET A 28 2.75 7.31 -4.11
N CYS A 29 3.24 6.14 -4.55
CA CYS A 29 3.74 5.95 -5.93
C CYS A 29 2.86 5.05 -6.80
N LEU A 30 1.93 4.29 -6.22
CA LEU A 30 1.03 3.37 -6.91
C LEU A 30 1.78 2.40 -7.86
N SER A 31 2.96 1.95 -7.46
CA SER A 31 3.85 1.14 -8.31
C SER A 31 4.61 0.05 -7.55
N GLU A 32 5.19 0.38 -6.39
CA GLU A 32 5.94 -0.59 -5.59
C GLU A 32 5.10 -1.20 -4.46
N GLU A 33 5.47 -2.40 -4.02
CA GLU A 33 4.79 -3.10 -2.91
C GLU A 33 5.03 -2.38 -1.57
N MET A 34 3.95 -2.20 -0.82
CA MET A 34 4.01 -1.65 0.53
C MET A 34 4.88 -2.52 1.42
N SER A 35 5.84 -1.90 2.09
CA SER A 35 6.89 -2.59 2.84
C SER A 35 7.27 -1.89 4.14
N VAL A 36 6.49 -0.90 4.58
CA VAL A 36 6.72 -0.21 5.85
C VAL A 36 5.43 -0.03 6.64
N VAL A 37 5.46 -0.46 7.90
CA VAL A 37 4.41 -0.24 8.92
C VAL A 37 4.79 0.95 9.78
N PHE A 38 3.83 1.85 10.03
CA PHE A 38 3.98 2.97 10.95
C PHE A 38 3.34 2.68 12.30
N LEU A 39 4.07 2.93 13.40
CA LEU A 39 3.54 2.83 14.76
C LEU A 39 3.28 4.23 15.36
N PRO A 40 2.23 4.39 16.17
CA PRO A 40 1.37 3.35 16.75
C PRO A 40 0.17 2.91 15.90
N CYS A 41 -0.09 3.55 14.75
CA CYS A 41 -1.33 3.31 14.00
C CYS A 41 -1.39 1.98 13.22
N ALA A 42 -0.28 1.24 13.13
CA ALA A 42 -0.13 -0.05 12.47
C ALA A 42 -0.45 -0.09 10.96
N HIS A 43 -0.55 1.07 10.30
CA HIS A 43 -0.81 1.12 8.86
C HIS A 43 0.46 0.74 8.06
N GLN A 44 0.35 -0.28 7.20
CA GLN A 44 1.30 -0.61 6.14
C GLN A 44 0.87 0.12 4.87
N VAL A 45 1.51 1.24 4.53
CA VAL A 45 0.98 2.16 3.49
C VAL A 45 1.98 2.61 2.44
N VAL A 46 3.29 2.49 2.69
CA VAL A 46 4.31 2.96 1.75
C VAL A 46 5.33 1.88 1.42
N CYS A 47 5.94 1.98 0.24
CA CYS A 47 7.13 1.21 -0.11
C CYS A 47 8.37 1.78 0.58
N ARG A 48 9.49 1.05 0.49
CA ARG A 48 10.79 1.48 1.03
C ARG A 48 11.25 2.84 0.48
N THR A 49 11.19 3.04 -0.83
CA THR A 49 11.68 4.25 -1.49
C THR A 49 10.89 5.48 -1.04
N CYS A 50 9.55 5.37 -1.03
CA CYS A 50 8.68 6.43 -0.55
C CYS A 50 8.84 6.68 0.95
N ASN A 51 9.11 5.64 1.76
CA ASN A 51 9.43 5.83 3.18
C ASN A 51 10.68 6.69 3.39
N GLU A 52 11.77 6.40 2.66
CA GLU A 52 13.01 7.17 2.76
C GLU A 52 12.81 8.64 2.35
N LEU A 53 12.03 8.89 1.28
CA LEU A 53 11.67 10.24 0.87
C LEU A 53 10.81 10.96 1.93
N HIS A 54 9.79 10.27 2.44
CA HIS A 54 8.89 10.78 3.47
C HIS A 54 9.65 11.17 4.74
N GLU A 55 10.63 10.37 5.16
CA GLU A 55 11.48 10.66 6.31
C GLU A 55 12.44 11.84 6.04
N LYS A 56 13.11 11.87 4.88
CA LYS A 56 14.00 12.97 4.47
C LYS A 56 13.29 14.32 4.38
N GLN A 57 12.01 14.33 3.99
CA GLN A 57 11.19 15.53 3.94
C GLN A 57 10.69 15.99 5.32
N GLY A 58 11.05 15.28 6.40
CA GLY A 58 10.63 15.62 7.76
C GLY A 58 9.16 15.34 8.04
N MET A 59 8.49 14.54 7.20
CA MET A 59 7.09 14.19 7.38
C MET A 59 6.96 13.19 8.52
N LYS A 60 6.22 13.58 9.57
CA LYS A 60 6.07 12.81 10.81
C LYS A 60 4.72 12.13 10.96
N ASP A 61 3.78 12.32 10.03
CA ASP A 61 2.44 11.76 10.14
C ASP A 61 2.20 10.64 9.13
N CYS A 62 1.38 9.65 9.49
CA CYS A 62 0.98 8.59 8.59
C CYS A 62 0.16 9.16 7.40
N PRO A 63 0.50 8.87 6.14
CA PRO A 63 -0.24 9.37 4.97
C PRO A 63 -1.72 8.96 4.93
N SER A 64 -2.09 7.85 5.58
CA SER A 64 -3.45 7.31 5.55
C SER A 64 -4.34 7.87 6.66
N CYS A 65 -3.84 7.93 7.90
CA CYS A 65 -4.66 8.28 9.07
C CYS A 65 -4.18 9.53 9.82
N ARG A 66 -3.08 10.16 9.39
CA ARG A 66 -2.46 11.34 10.01
C ARG A 66 -2.00 11.15 11.47
N SER A 67 -1.98 9.92 11.98
CA SER A 67 -1.39 9.64 13.29
C SER A 67 0.12 9.91 13.27
N PRO A 68 0.70 10.50 14.32
CA PRO A 68 2.14 10.75 14.40
C PRO A 68 2.91 9.42 14.40
N ILE A 69 3.91 9.34 13.54
CA ILE A 69 4.82 8.22 13.35
C ILE A 69 5.91 8.32 14.40
N GLN A 70 5.97 7.31 15.27
CA GLN A 70 7.04 7.17 16.25
C GLN A 70 8.09 6.17 15.76
N TRP A 71 7.66 5.09 15.11
CA TRP A 71 8.53 4.03 14.61
C TRP A 71 8.13 3.61 13.19
N ARG A 72 9.13 3.24 12.39
CA ARG A 72 8.98 2.72 11.02
C ARG A 72 9.55 1.31 11.00
N ILE A 73 8.74 0.32 10.65
CA ILE A 73 9.16 -1.09 10.61
C ILE A 73 9.09 -1.59 9.18
N SER A 74 10.21 -2.07 8.64
CA SER A 74 10.23 -2.70 7.33
C SER A 74 9.67 -4.12 7.39
N VAL A 75 8.72 -4.42 6.51
CA VAL A 75 8.04 -5.72 6.41
C VAL A 75 8.02 -6.20 4.96
N ARG A 76 7.70 -7.48 4.77
CA ARG A 76 7.49 -8.09 3.45
C ARG A 76 6.28 -9.00 3.55
N TYR A 77 5.49 -9.09 2.48
CA TYR A 77 4.43 -10.09 2.41
C TYR A 77 5.06 -11.49 2.38
N ALA A 78 4.40 -12.44 3.04
CA ALA A 78 4.74 -13.85 2.87
C ALA A 78 4.49 -14.23 1.41
N ARG A 79 5.41 -15.01 0.82
CA ARG A 79 5.21 -15.60 -0.49
C ARG A 79 4.06 -16.61 -0.36
N SER A 80 2.94 -16.33 -1.02
CA SER A 80 1.79 -17.23 -1.16
C SER A 80 2.09 -18.30 -2.21
#